data_AF-A0AAN7BTK6-F1
#
_entry.id   AF-A0AAN7BTK6-F1
#
_cell.length_a   1.000
_cell.length_b   1.000
_cell.length_c   1.000
_cell.angle_alpha   90.00
_cell.angle_beta   90.00
_cell.angle_gamma   90.00
#
_symmetry.space_group_name_H-M   'P 1'
#
loop_
_entity.id
_entity.type
_entity.pdbx_description
1 polymer ?
#
loop_
_entity_poly.entity_id
_entity_poly.type
_entity_poly.pdbx_seq_one_letter_code
_entity_poly.pdbx_strand_id
1 'polypeptide(L)'
;MSSISIPIDMLTSRFNFGDRLASMRSGSLASRFSNMRPVSEFLDMKRVNKPNNFAEMQSRVNYNLGYFYSNYAVVFSMLAIYGLLTNFWLLFDIIFVTLGMYLIGKLDGNDFEFG
;
A
#
# COMPACT_ATOMS: atom_id res chain seq x y z
N MET A 1 -20.50 -4.64 36.08
CA MET A 1 -19.15 -4.48 35.49
C MET A 1 -19.28 -3.59 34.28
N SER A 2 -18.67 -2.40 34.31
CA SER A 2 -18.80 -1.41 33.24
C SER A 2 -17.92 -1.83 32.06
N SER A 3 -18.51 -2.23 30.93
CA SER A 3 -17.77 -2.44 29.70
C SER A 3 -17.25 -1.09 29.21
N ILE A 4 -15.93 -0.95 29.09
CA ILE A 4 -15.31 0.19 28.43
C ILE A 4 -15.63 0.05 26.94
N SER A 5 -16.72 0.68 26.50
CA SER A 5 -17.06 0.83 25.09
C SER A 5 -16.16 1.91 24.51
N ILE A 6 -14.95 1.52 24.07
CA ILE A 6 -14.07 2.42 23.30
C ILE A 6 -14.80 2.72 21.99
N PRO A 7 -15.21 3.97 21.70
CA PRO A 7 -15.85 4.31 20.45
C PRO A 7 -14.77 4.33 19.35
N ILE A 8 -14.44 3.15 18.81
CA ILE A 8 -13.51 2.98 17.70
C ILE A 8 -13.99 3.80 16.49
N ASP A 9 -15.30 3.99 16.35
CA ASP A 9 -15.91 4.81 15.30
C ASP A 9 -15.50 6.29 15.40
N MET A 10 -15.26 6.83 16.60
CA MET A 10 -14.75 8.20 16.75
C MET A 10 -13.29 8.33 16.32
N LEU A 11 -12.47 7.29 16.52
CA LEU A 11 -11.10 7.26 16.02
C LEU A 11 -11.10 7.15 14.49
N THR A 12 -11.86 6.20 13.94
CA THR A 12 -11.95 5.97 12.49
C THR A 12 -12.51 7.19 11.75
N SER A 13 -13.52 7.87 12.30
CA SER A 13 -14.11 9.08 11.72
C SER A 13 -13.14 10.27 11.74
N ARG A 14 -12.36 10.44 12.83
CA ARG A 14 -11.33 11.50 12.92
C ARG A 14 -10.20 11.32 11.90
N PHE A 15 -9.94 10.09 11.48
CA PHE A 15 -8.90 9.78 10.51
C PHE A 15 -9.43 9.55 9.08
N ASN A 16 -10.74 9.68 8.85
CA ASN A 16 -11.44 9.54 7.56
C ASN A 16 -10.91 8.41 6.65
N PHE A 17 -10.57 7.27 7.25
CA PHE A 17 -9.90 6.16 6.54
C PHE A 17 -10.80 5.50 5.49
N GLY A 18 -12.12 5.45 5.73
CA GLY A 18 -13.10 4.84 4.84
C GLY A 18 -13.16 5.52 3.46
N ASP A 19 -13.28 6.86 3.44
CA ASP A 19 -13.32 7.64 2.20
C ASP A 19 -11.99 7.54 1.41
N ARG A 20 -10.87 7.45 2.13
CA ARG A 20 -9.54 7.23 1.52
C ARG A 20 -9.44 5.85 0.89
N LEU A 21 -9.90 4.81 1.57
CA LEU A 21 -9.95 3.45 1.02
C LEU A 21 -10.91 3.33 -0.16
N ALA A 22 -12.03 4.05 -0.13
CA ALA A 22 -12.98 4.10 -1.24
C ALA A 22 -12.40 4.80 -2.47
N SER A 23 -11.75 5.97 -2.29
CA SER A 23 -11.07 6.68 -3.38
C SER A 23 -9.86 5.91 -3.93
N MET A 24 -9.18 5.12 -3.10
CA MET A 24 -8.15 4.17 -3.52
C MET A 24 -8.68 2.99 -4.36
N ARG A 25 -9.99 2.71 -4.36
CA ARG A 25 -10.57 1.61 -5.15
C ARG A 25 -11.14 2.10 -6.48
N SER A 26 -11.51 3.38 -6.59
CA SER A 26 -12.24 3.92 -7.74
C SER A 26 -11.38 4.65 -8.80
N GLY A 27 -10.12 5.00 -8.51
CA GLY A 27 -9.25 5.73 -9.43
C GLY A 27 -8.42 4.84 -10.38
N SER A 28 -8.36 5.19 -11.68
CA SER A 28 -7.49 4.53 -12.67
C SER A 28 -6.00 4.68 -12.30
N LEU A 29 -5.16 3.71 -12.69
CA LEU A 29 -3.71 3.77 -12.41
C LEU A 29 -3.08 5.04 -12.99
N ALA A 30 -3.49 5.46 -14.19
CA ALA A 30 -3.03 6.71 -14.81
C ALA A 30 -3.33 7.95 -13.95
N SER A 31 -4.52 8.00 -13.34
CA SER A 31 -4.89 9.08 -12.40
C SER A 31 -4.06 9.06 -11.10
N ARG A 32 -3.54 7.89 -10.70
CA ARG A 32 -2.64 7.78 -9.53
C ARG A 32 -1.24 8.27 -9.86
N PHE A 33 -0.75 7.97 -11.06
CA PHE A 33 0.53 8.47 -11.55
C PHE A 33 0.51 9.98 -11.81
N SER A 34 -0.60 10.55 -12.30
CA SER A 34 -0.73 12.00 -12.50
C SER A 34 -0.77 12.80 -11.18
N ASN A 35 -1.12 12.15 -10.07
CA ASN A 35 -1.10 12.74 -8.74
C ASN A 35 0.26 12.60 -8.02
N MET A 36 1.28 12.03 -8.67
CA MET A 36 2.63 11.98 -8.08
C MET A 36 3.21 13.38 -7.92
N ARG A 37 3.70 13.67 -6.71
CA ARG A 37 4.35 14.95 -6.40
C ARG A 37 5.84 14.90 -6.73
N PRO A 38 6.48 16.04 -7.05
CA PRO A 38 7.91 16.10 -7.32
C PRO A 38 8.72 15.47 -6.17
N VAL A 39 9.69 14.63 -6.51
CA VAL A 39 10.53 13.93 -5.51
C VAL A 39 11.32 14.92 -4.65
N SER A 40 11.70 16.07 -5.22
CA SER A 40 12.36 17.17 -4.50
C SER A 40 11.49 17.76 -3.38
N GLU A 41 10.16 17.77 -3.56
CA GLU A 41 9.22 18.21 -2.52
C GLU A 41 8.98 17.11 -1.48
N PHE A 42 8.93 15.85 -1.91
CA PHE A 42 8.74 14.70 -1.02
C PHE A 42 9.93 14.49 -0.07
N LEU A 43 11.15 14.72 -0.56
CA LEU A 43 12.39 14.60 0.22
C LEU A 43 12.85 15.93 0.84
N ASP A 44 11.97 16.93 0.92
CA ASP A 44 12.30 18.23 1.51
C ASP A 44 12.36 18.15 3.05
N MET A 45 13.53 17.77 3.56
CA MET A 45 13.81 17.69 5.00
C MET A 45 13.73 19.05 5.71
N LYS A 46 13.71 20.18 4.99
CA LYS A 46 13.60 21.52 5.59
C LYS A 46 12.20 21.79 6.15
N ARG A 47 11.20 21.00 5.76
CA ARG A 47 9.81 21.12 6.23
C ARG A 47 9.55 20.33 7.52
N VAL A 48 10.55 19.59 8.01
CA VAL A 48 10.43 18.81 9.24
C VAL A 48 10.61 19.74 10.44
N ASN A 49 9.49 20.21 10.98
CA ASN A 49 9.44 21.04 12.19
C ASN A 49 8.72 20.30 13.32
N LYS A 50 9.18 20.49 14.56
CA LYS A 50 8.50 19.93 15.74
C LYS A 50 7.08 20.52 15.86
N PRO A 51 6.03 19.70 16.01
CA PRO A 51 4.67 20.21 16.22
C PRO A 51 4.54 20.79 17.64
N ASN A 52 3.74 21.86 17.78
CA ASN A 52 3.53 22.52 19.07
C ASN A 52 2.60 21.72 19.99
N ASN A 53 1.67 20.95 19.40
CA ASN A 53 0.74 20.11 20.15
C ASN A 53 0.33 18.86 19.34
N PHE A 54 -0.33 17.91 20.02
CA PHE A 54 -0.76 16.64 19.43
C PHE A 54 -1.85 16.82 18.35
N ALA A 55 -2.72 17.82 18.48
CA ALA A 55 -3.75 18.11 17.48
C ALA A 55 -3.14 18.58 16.15
N GLU A 56 -2.10 19.41 16.22
CA GLU A 56 -1.32 19.86 15.07
C GLU A 56 -0.56 18.69 14.43
N MET A 57 0.01 17.79 15.23
CA MET A 57 0.65 16.57 14.71
C MET A 57 -0.34 15.70 13.93
N GLN A 58 -1.53 15.45 14.50
CA GLN A 58 -2.58 14.69 13.81
C GLN A 58 -2.98 15.34 12.48
N SER A 59 -3.17 16.66 12.47
CA SER A 59 -3.52 17.41 11.25
C SER A 59 -2.41 17.31 10.19
N ARG A 60 -1.14 17.50 10.59
CA ARG A 60 0.02 17.37 9.70
C ARG A 60 0.11 15.96 9.11
N VAL A 61 -0.08 14.92 9.91
CA VAL A 61 -0.06 13.52 9.43
C VAL A 61 -1.20 13.27 8.45
N ASN A 62 -2.43 13.67 8.79
CA ASN A 62 -3.59 13.49 7.91
C ASN A 62 -3.41 14.21 6.56
N TYR A 63 -2.88 15.43 6.59
CA TYR A 63 -2.58 16.20 5.39
C TYR A 63 -1.49 15.53 4.54
N ASN A 64 -0.32 15.21 5.13
CA ASN A 64 0.80 14.61 4.41
C ASN A 64 0.46 13.24 3.81
N LEU A 65 -0.27 12.39 4.55
CA LEU A 65 -0.72 11.09 4.06
C LEU A 65 -1.63 11.20 2.85
N GLY A 66 -2.46 12.25 2.77
CA GLY A 66 -3.30 12.49 1.59
C GLY A 66 -2.52 13.13 0.45
N TYR A 67 -1.67 14.11 0.76
CA TYR A 67 -0.93 14.91 -0.21
C TYR A 67 0.15 14.10 -0.95
N PHE A 68 0.86 13.21 -0.25
CA PHE A 68 1.93 12.36 -0.80
C PHE A 68 1.54 10.89 -0.94
N TYR A 69 0.24 10.56 -0.95
CA TYR A 69 -0.25 9.18 -0.99
C TYR A 69 0.39 8.35 -2.12
N SER A 70 0.44 8.90 -3.34
CA SER A 70 1.02 8.21 -4.51
C SER A 70 2.53 7.97 -4.35
N ASN A 71 3.27 8.97 -3.85
CA ASN A 71 4.71 8.84 -3.56
C ASN A 71 4.99 7.71 -2.55
N TYR A 72 4.22 7.65 -1.46
CA TYR A 72 4.36 6.56 -0.47
C TYR A 72 4.06 5.19 -1.09
N ALA A 73 3.03 5.08 -1.92
CA ALA A 73 2.68 3.82 -2.59
C ALA A 73 3.79 3.33 -3.53
N VAL A 74 4.44 4.25 -4.25
CA VAL A 74 5.58 3.93 -5.14
C VAL A 74 6.78 3.45 -4.34
N VAL A 75 7.18 4.18 -3.28
CA VAL A 75 8.31 3.78 -2.43
C VAL A 75 8.06 2.42 -1.79
N PHE A 76 6.84 2.20 -1.28
CA PHE A 76 6.44 0.90 -0.72
C PHE A 76 6.54 -0.21 -1.76
N SER A 77 6.05 0.02 -2.98
CA SER A 77 6.12 -0.97 -4.07
C SER A 77 7.56 -1.26 -4.48
N MET A 78 8.42 -0.24 -4.57
CA MET A 78 9.85 -0.41 -4.86
C MET A 78 10.54 -1.24 -3.78
N LEU A 79 10.28 -0.96 -2.50
CA LEU A 79 10.84 -1.74 -1.38
C LEU A 79 10.30 -3.17 -1.35
N ALA A 80 9.02 -3.37 -1.65
CA ALA A 80 8.42 -4.70 -1.73
C ALA A 80 9.06 -5.51 -2.86
N ILE A 81 9.20 -4.94 -4.05
CA ILE A 81 9.88 -5.57 -5.19
C ILE A 81 11.35 -5.84 -4.84
N TYR A 82 12.05 -4.88 -4.25
CA TYR A 82 13.44 -5.04 -3.82
C TYR A 82 13.59 -6.21 -2.84
N GLY A 83 12.73 -6.27 -1.82
CA GLY A 83 12.71 -7.38 -0.87
C GLY A 83 12.42 -8.72 -1.53
N LEU A 84 11.52 -8.74 -2.50
CA LEU A 84 11.19 -9.92 -3.29
C LEU A 84 12.39 -10.41 -4.11
N LEU A 85 13.04 -9.49 -4.83
CA LEU A 85 14.19 -9.79 -5.71
C LEU A 85 15.44 -10.19 -4.92
N THR A 86 15.63 -9.61 -3.73
CA THR A 86 16.81 -9.91 -2.88
C THR A 86 16.71 -11.31 -2.27
N ASN A 87 15.51 -11.87 -2.13
CA ASN A 87 15.30 -13.19 -1.55
C ASN A 87 15.10 -14.26 -2.63
N PHE A 88 16.19 -14.90 -3.04
CA PHE A 88 16.17 -15.93 -4.09
C PHE A 88 15.20 -17.08 -3.83
N TRP A 89 15.04 -17.52 -2.57
CA TRP A 89 14.14 -18.61 -2.22
C TRP A 89 12.67 -18.23 -2.41
N LEU A 90 12.29 -17.03 -1.95
CA LEU A 90 10.94 -16.52 -2.09
C LEU A 90 10.60 -16.28 -3.57
N LEU A 91 11.56 -15.75 -4.34
CA LEU A 91 11.40 -15.54 -5.78
C LEU A 91 11.25 -16.87 -6.53
N PHE A 92 12.05 -17.87 -6.18
CA PHE A 92 11.93 -19.23 -6.72
C PHE A 92 10.54 -19.81 -6.43
N ASP A 93 10.06 -19.72 -5.19
CA ASP A 93 8.75 -20.25 -4.80
C ASP A 93 7.60 -19.58 -5.60
N ILE A 94 7.63 -18.25 -5.74
CA ILE A 94 6.63 -17.52 -6.54
C ILE A 94 6.64 -17.99 -8.00
N ILE A 95 7.82 -18.11 -8.61
CA ILE A 95 7.94 -18.58 -10.00
C ILE A 95 7.47 -20.03 -10.12
N PHE A 96 7.90 -20.90 -9.21
CA PHE A 96 7.57 -22.31 -9.19
C PHE A 96 6.06 -22.53 -9.06
N VAL A 97 5.41 -21.85 -8.11
CA VAL A 97 3.96 -21.93 -7.91
C VAL A 97 3.19 -21.33 -9.09
N THR A 98 3.62 -20.18 -9.63
CA THR A 98 2.96 -19.53 -10.78
C THR A 98 3.06 -20.40 -12.03
N LEU A 99 4.24 -20.94 -12.32
CA LEU A 99 4.45 -21.87 -13.44
C LEU A 99 3.70 -23.17 -13.22
N GLY A 100 3.71 -23.73 -12.01
CA GLY A 100 2.96 -24.93 -11.67
C GLY A 100 1.47 -24.76 -11.92
N MET A 101 0.88 -23.68 -11.40
CA MET A 101 -0.53 -23.34 -11.65
C MET A 101 -0.81 -23.10 -13.14
N TYR A 102 0.09 -22.43 -13.87
CA TYR A 102 -0.07 -22.19 -15.31
C TYR A 102 -0.02 -23.49 -16.12
N LEU A 103 0.93 -24.39 -15.81
CA LEU A 103 1.08 -25.68 -16.47
C LEU A 103 -0.14 -26.56 -16.18
N ILE A 104 -0.56 -26.67 -14.92
CA ILE A 104 -1.77 -27.41 -14.54
C ILE A 104 -3.01 -26.83 -15.23
N GLY A 105 -3.17 -25.51 -15.24
CA GLY A 105 -4.28 -24.84 -15.92
C GLY A 105 -4.27 -25.07 -17.43
N LYS A 106 -3.09 -25.18 -18.04
CA LYS A 106 -2.94 -25.50 -19.48
C LYS A 106 -3.33 -26.95 -19.81
N LEU A 107 -3.33 -27.86 -18.83
CA LEU A 107 -3.76 -29.24 -19.06
C LEU A 107 -5.27 -29.42 -19.12
N ASP A 108 -6.06 -28.39 -18.81
CA ASP A 108 -7.53 -28.35 -19.04
C ASP A 108 -8.29 -29.58 -18.48
N GLY A 109 -7.75 -30.23 -17.44
CA GLY A 109 -8.32 -31.43 -16.83
C GLY A 109 -8.03 -32.75 -17.55
N ASN A 110 -7.18 -32.77 -18.59
CA ASN A 110 -6.68 -34.01 -19.20
C ASN A 110 -5.63 -34.67 -18.30
N ASP A 111 -5.65 -36.00 -18.23
CA ASP A 111 -4.64 -36.78 -17.51
C ASP A 111 -3.25 -36.50 -18.10
N PHE A 112 -2.24 -36.35 -17.23
CA PHE A 112 -0.85 -36.27 -17.65
C PHE A 112 -0.41 -37.62 -18.23
N GLU A 113 -0.68 -37.87 -19.52
CA GLU A 113 -0.09 -38.99 -20.24
C GLU A 113 1.38 -38.65 -20.55
N PHE A 114 2.26 -39.04 -19.62
CA PHE A 114 3.63 -39.35 -19.99
C PHE A 114 3.58 -40.64 -20.80
N GLY A 115 4.06 -40.58 -22.05
CA GLY A 115 4.24 -41.77 -22.88
C GLY A 115 5.08 -42.83 -22.22
#